data_AF-A0A2S9GYR8-F1
#
_entry.id   AF-A0A2S9GYR8-F1
#
_cell.length_a   1.000
_cell.length_b   1.000
_cell.length_c   1.000
_cell.angle_alpha   90.00
_cell.angle_beta   90.00
_cell.angle_gamma   90.00
#
_symmetry.space_group_name_H-M   'P 1'
#
loop_
_entity.id
_entity.type
_entity.pdbx_description
1 polymer ?
#
loop_
_entity_poly.entity_id
_entity_poly.type
_entity_poly.pdbx_seq_one_letter_code
_entity_poly.pdbx_strand_id
1 'polypeptide(L)'
;MATQSHYIHPIALLACIASPASAELPLTIEDLLTDKGKVTFDATYSYANNNQQGIAVGEPIIVQTGPTSFITIPTRIGETRTDIDTSAVTLGLRYGLSKDTELYGRGSYLWNNTRSSNFSDLSNSNSQQFSDAWLGLNYRFLKDEN
;
A
#
# COMPACT_ATOMS: atom_id res chain seq x y z
N MET A 1 -1.93 9.70 31.27
CA MET A 1 -1.90 8.22 31.30
C MET A 1 -1.65 7.77 29.87
N ALA A 2 -0.38 7.53 29.52
CA ALA A 2 0.06 7.35 28.14
C ALA A 2 -0.02 5.87 27.78
N THR A 3 -0.89 5.53 26.83
CA THR A 3 -1.00 4.18 26.28
C THR A 3 0.19 3.96 25.34
N GLN A 4 1.17 3.19 25.80
CA GLN A 4 2.34 2.80 25.01
C GLN A 4 1.87 1.79 23.95
N SER A 5 1.69 2.26 22.71
CA SER A 5 1.40 1.41 21.55
C SER A 5 2.66 0.64 21.18
N HIS A 6 2.66 -0.67 21.40
CA HIS A 6 3.74 -1.56 20.98
C HIS A 6 3.82 -1.59 19.44
N TYR A 7 4.75 -0.82 18.88
CA TYR A 7 5.11 -0.87 17.46
C TYR A 7 5.96 -2.11 17.19
N ILE A 8 5.30 -3.22 16.82
CA ILE A 8 6.00 -4.37 16.24
C ILE A 8 6.50 -3.92 14.87
N HIS A 9 7.80 -3.61 14.77
CA HIS A 9 8.43 -3.22 13.52
C HIS A 9 8.39 -4.41 12.54
N PRO A 10 7.75 -4.30 11.37
CA PRO A 10 7.65 -5.40 10.40
C PRO A 10 9.03 -5.85 9.86
N ILE A 11 10.06 -5.02 10.05
CA ILE A 11 11.47 -5.33 9.73
C ILE A 11 12.00 -6.49 10.57
N ALA A 12 11.58 -6.64 11.83
CA ALA A 12 12.09 -7.69 12.72
C ALA A 12 11.52 -9.08 12.36
N LEU A 13 10.31 -9.15 11.81
CA LEU A 13 9.68 -10.42 11.42
C LEU A 13 10.31 -11.00 10.13
N LEU A 14 10.78 -10.14 9.22
CA LEU A 14 11.38 -10.56 7.95
C LEU A 14 12.74 -11.27 8.15
N ALA A 15 13.46 -10.96 9.23
CA ALA A 15 14.74 -11.59 9.55
C ALA A 15 14.63 -13.05 10.02
N CYS A 16 13.46 -13.49 10.51
CA CYS A 16 13.29 -14.85 11.05
C CYS A 16 12.96 -15.92 10.00
N ILE A 17 12.75 -15.54 8.73
CA ILE A 17 12.38 -16.47 7.63
C ILE A 17 13.56 -16.79 6.72
N ALA A 18 14.78 -16.38 7.09
CA ALA A 18 16.01 -16.71 6.38
C ALA A 18 16.38 -18.20 6.56
N SER A 19 15.60 -19.09 5.95
CA SER A 19 16.00 -20.47 5.69
C SER A 19 17.20 -20.45 4.73
N PRO A 20 18.09 -21.46 4.74
CA PRO A 20 19.15 -21.55 3.74
C PRO A 20 18.52 -21.59 2.35
N ALA A 21 18.62 -20.47 1.64
CA ALA A 21 18.23 -20.37 0.24
C ALA A 21 19.31 -21.09 -0.59
N SER A 22 19.04 -22.34 -0.97
CA SER A 22 19.76 -22.97 -2.07
C SER A 22 19.46 -22.16 -3.33
N ALA A 23 20.41 -21.34 -3.76
CA ALA A 23 20.32 -20.57 -4.98
C ALA A 23 20.32 -21.53 -6.17
N GLU A 24 19.13 -21.90 -6.64
CA GLU A 24 19.00 -22.60 -7.92
C GLU A 24 19.35 -21.67 -9.08
N LEU A 25 19.67 -22.30 -10.21
CA LEU A 25 20.10 -21.66 -11.45
C LEU A 25 19.18 -20.46 -11.79
N PRO A 26 19.73 -19.31 -12.20
CA PRO A 26 18.92 -18.14 -12.54
C PRO A 26 17.82 -18.53 -13.53
N LEU A 27 16.58 -18.11 -13.25
CA LEU A 27 15.44 -18.33 -14.15
C LEU A 27 15.84 -17.92 -15.56
N THR A 28 15.84 -18.88 -16.48
CA THR A 28 15.97 -18.57 -17.90
C THR A 28 14.65 -17.92 -18.35
N ILE A 29 14.69 -17.00 -19.31
CA ILE A 29 13.50 -16.29 -19.82
C ILE A 29 12.42 -17.27 -20.33
N GLU A 30 12.83 -18.50 -20.67
CA GLU A 30 12.02 -19.62 -21.13
C GLU A 30 11.12 -20.25 -20.04
N ASP A 31 11.52 -20.14 -18.76
CA ASP A 31 10.85 -20.78 -17.63
C ASP A 31 10.00 -19.77 -16.86
N LEU A 32 8.89 -19.35 -17.48
CA LEU A 32 7.94 -18.40 -16.91
C LEU A 32 7.12 -18.96 -15.72
N LEU A 33 7.06 -20.29 -15.60
CA LEU A 33 6.29 -21.03 -14.59
C LEU A 33 7.23 -21.70 -13.60
N THR A 34 6.81 -21.79 -12.33
CA THR A 34 7.52 -22.55 -11.31
C THR A 34 7.64 -24.02 -11.72
N ASP A 35 8.84 -24.58 -11.63
CA ASP A 35 9.11 -25.99 -11.94
C ASP A 35 8.19 -26.93 -11.16
N LYS A 36 7.87 -28.08 -11.78
CA LYS A 36 7.07 -29.12 -11.15
C LYS A 36 7.64 -29.53 -9.78
N GLY A 37 6.81 -29.45 -8.76
CA GLY A 37 7.14 -29.82 -7.38
C GLY A 37 7.94 -28.76 -6.62
N LYS A 38 8.28 -27.63 -7.24
CA LYS A 38 8.99 -26.53 -6.59
C LYS A 38 8.03 -25.49 -6.03
N VAL A 39 8.49 -24.82 -4.99
CA VAL A 39 7.82 -23.68 -4.36
C VAL A 39 8.69 -22.45 -4.58
N THR A 40 8.09 -21.38 -5.10
CA THR A 40 8.71 -20.06 -5.20
C THR A 40 8.01 -19.12 -4.24
N PHE A 41 8.79 -18.35 -3.49
CA PHE A 41 8.29 -17.34 -2.56
C PHE A 41 8.63 -15.95 -3.09
N ASP A 42 7.67 -15.04 -3.03
CA ASP A 42 7.80 -13.62 -3.36
C ASP A 42 7.53 -12.77 -2.12
N ALA A 43 8.37 -11.79 -1.87
CA ALA A 43 8.15 -10.80 -0.81
C ALA A 43 8.45 -9.42 -1.37
N THR A 44 7.41 -8.59 -1.46
CA THR A 44 7.47 -7.22 -1.95
C THR A 44 7.18 -6.26 -0.81
N TYR A 45 8.07 -5.29 -0.61
CA TYR A 45 7.82 -4.12 0.26
C TYR A 45 7.79 -2.87 -0.61
N SER A 46 6.77 -2.04 -0.44
CA SER A 46 6.61 -0.78 -1.18
C SER A 46 6.33 0.36 -0.21
N TYR A 47 6.94 1.50 -0.47
CA TYR A 47 6.71 2.73 0.28
C TYR A 47 6.39 3.87 -0.70
N ALA A 48 5.39 4.66 -0.36
CA ALA A 48 5.00 5.85 -1.11
C ALA A 48 4.71 6.98 -0.13
N ASN A 49 5.21 8.18 -0.45
CA ASN A 49 4.84 9.42 0.22
C ASN A 49 4.05 10.28 -0.75
N ASN A 50 2.96 10.86 -0.28
CA ASN A 50 2.16 11.82 -1.01
C ASN A 50 1.99 13.07 -0.16
N ASN A 51 2.32 14.24 -0.73
CA ASN A 51 2.11 15.53 -0.10
C ASN A 51 1.08 16.32 -0.92
N GLN A 52 -0.04 16.65 -0.28
CA GLN A 52 -1.12 17.44 -0.86
C GLN A 52 -1.14 18.83 -0.21
N GLN A 53 -1.14 19.86 -1.04
CA GLN A 53 -1.26 21.26 -0.61
C GLN A 53 -2.53 21.86 -1.20
N GLY A 54 -3.22 22.70 -0.43
CA GLY A 54 -4.43 23.36 -0.88
C GLY A 54 -4.76 24.60 -0.05
N ILE A 55 -5.96 25.14 -0.29
CA ILE A 55 -6.46 26.33 0.40
C ILE A 55 -7.46 25.90 1.47
N ALA A 56 -7.21 26.30 2.71
CA ALA A 56 -8.17 26.17 3.80
C ALA A 56 -8.93 27.50 3.92
N VAL A 57 -10.26 27.42 4.01
CA VAL A 57 -11.14 28.57 4.17
C VAL A 57 -11.89 28.42 5.49
N GLY A 58 -11.83 29.44 6.35
CA GLY A 58 -12.55 29.46 7.62
C GLY A 58 -14.05 29.62 7.42
N GLU A 59 -14.81 29.40 8.49
CA GLU A 59 -16.27 29.56 8.48
C GLU A 59 -16.68 30.92 7.90
N PRO A 60 -17.54 30.97 6.86
CA PRO A 60 -17.85 32.20 6.18
C PRO A 60 -18.87 33.06 6.95
N ILE A 61 -18.75 34.38 6.81
CA ILE A 61 -19.79 35.33 7.21
C ILE A 61 -20.60 35.71 5.98
N ILE A 62 -21.92 35.69 6.12
CA ILE A 62 -22.86 36.10 5.05
C ILE A 62 -23.26 37.56 5.32
N VAL A 63 -22.92 38.45 4.38
CA VAL A 63 -23.29 39.87 4.45
C VAL A 63 -24.41 40.15 3.45
N GLN A 64 -25.52 40.70 3.93
CA GLN A 64 -26.63 41.13 3.07
C GLN A 64 -26.31 42.52 2.47
N THR A 65 -26.26 42.62 1.15
CA THR A 65 -25.99 43.87 0.41
C THR A 65 -27.22 44.47 -0.26
N GLY A 66 -28.37 43.79 -0.20
CA GLY A 66 -29.65 44.27 -0.70
C GLY A 66 -30.82 43.38 -0.26
N PRO A 67 -32.08 43.71 -0.61
CA PRO A 67 -33.26 42.97 -0.18
C PRO A 67 -33.24 41.48 -0.53
N THR A 68 -32.54 41.11 -1.61
CA THR A 68 -32.38 39.74 -2.10
C THR A 68 -30.93 39.44 -2.50
N SER A 69 -29.96 40.16 -1.95
CA SER A 69 -28.54 40.04 -2.34
C SER A 69 -27.68 39.74 -1.12
N PHE A 70 -26.92 38.65 -1.21
CA PHE A 70 -26.05 38.15 -0.16
C PHE A 70 -24.65 37.87 -0.74
N ILE A 71 -23.61 38.25 0.00
CA ILE A 71 -22.21 37.98 -0.33
C ILE A 71 -21.61 37.14 0.80
N THR A 72 -20.99 36.03 0.42
CA THR A 72 -20.28 35.13 1.34
C THR A 72 -18.81 35.56 1.43
N ILE A 73 -18.37 36.00 2.61
CA ILE A 73 -17.00 36.45 2.86
C ILE A 73 -16.32 35.43 3.80
N PRO A 74 -15.24 34.78 3.38
CA PRO A 74 -14.49 33.90 4.27
C PRO A 74 -13.83 34.71 5.39
N THR A 75 -13.94 34.24 6.62
CA THR A 75 -13.32 34.91 7.79
C THR A 75 -11.82 34.70 7.87
N ARG A 76 -11.32 33.64 7.22
CA ARG A 76 -9.92 33.26 7.22
C ARG A 76 -9.59 32.56 5.91
N ILE A 77 -8.43 32.85 5.35
CA ILE A 77 -7.84 32.13 4.22
C ILE A 77 -6.47 31.68 4.68
N GLY A 78 -6.15 30.40 4.48
CA GLY A 78 -4.89 29.81 4.87
C GLY A 78 -4.55 28.61 4.00
N GLU A 79 -3.48 27.91 4.36
CA GLU A 79 -3.01 26.73 3.66
C GLU A 79 -3.46 25.46 4.41
N THR A 80 -3.87 24.45 3.64
CA THR A 80 -3.98 23.06 4.11
C THR A 80 -2.80 22.29 3.55
N ARG A 81 -2.16 21.49 4.41
CA ARG A 81 -1.12 20.55 4.00
C ARG A 81 -1.44 19.17 4.57
N THR A 82 -1.42 18.16 3.71
CA THR A 82 -1.66 16.77 4.08
C THR A 82 -0.52 15.90 3.57
N ASP A 83 0.28 15.35 4.49
CA ASP A 83 1.36 14.41 4.20
C ASP A 83 0.86 12.98 4.52
N ILE A 84 0.80 12.13 3.49
CA ILE A 84 0.34 10.73 3.55
C ILE A 84 1.53 9.82 3.30
N ASP A 85 1.90 9.04 4.31
CA ASP A 85 2.89 7.97 4.22
C ASP A 85 2.16 6.63 4.08
N THR A 86 2.35 5.95 2.95
CA THR A 86 1.75 4.64 2.65
C THR A 86 2.85 3.60 2.54
N SER A 87 2.71 2.49 3.25
CA SER A 87 3.59 1.33 3.11
C SER A 87 2.78 0.07 2.88
N ALA A 88 3.23 -0.78 1.97
CA ALA A 88 2.58 -2.03 1.61
C ALA A 88 3.57 -3.19 1.69
N VAL A 89 3.14 -4.29 2.30
CA VAL A 89 3.83 -5.58 2.23
C VAL A 89 2.95 -6.54 1.45
N THR A 90 3.52 -7.18 0.45
CA THR A 90 2.87 -8.26 -0.28
C THR A 90 3.73 -9.51 -0.18
N LEU A 91 3.11 -10.62 0.21
CA LEU A 91 3.74 -11.93 0.24
C LEU A 91 3.05 -12.83 -0.77
N GLY A 92 3.82 -13.54 -1.59
CA GLY A 92 3.36 -14.44 -2.62
C GLY A 92 4.01 -15.81 -2.49
N LEU A 93 3.25 -16.85 -2.84
CA LEU A 93 3.71 -18.22 -2.95
C LEU A 93 3.24 -18.77 -4.29
N ARG A 94 4.11 -19.50 -4.98
CA ARG A 94 3.82 -20.21 -6.23
C ARG A 94 4.26 -21.64 -6.10
N TYR A 95 3.47 -22.57 -6.61
CA TYR A 95 3.74 -24.00 -6.61
C TYR A 95 3.54 -24.58 -8.00
N GLY A 96 4.59 -25.16 -8.56
CA GLY A 96 4.52 -25.84 -9.85
C GLY A 96 3.81 -27.19 -9.72
N LEU A 97 2.56 -27.29 -10.16
CA LEU A 97 1.83 -28.56 -10.20
C LEU A 97 2.34 -29.48 -11.31
N SER A 98 2.75 -28.89 -12.43
CA SER A 98 3.27 -29.58 -13.62
C SER A 98 4.22 -28.64 -14.38
N LYS A 99 4.85 -29.12 -15.46
CA LYS A 99 5.73 -28.27 -16.30
C LYS A 99 5.00 -27.07 -16.93
N ASP A 100 3.68 -27.15 -17.01
CA ASP A 100 2.82 -26.15 -17.66
C ASP A 100 1.73 -25.61 -16.74
N THR A 101 1.67 -26.06 -15.48
CA THR A 101 0.61 -25.66 -14.54
C THR A 101 1.23 -25.18 -13.24
N GLU A 102 0.87 -23.98 -12.81
CA GLU A 102 1.28 -23.38 -11.55
C GLU A 102 0.05 -22.92 -10.77
N LEU A 103 0.03 -23.22 -9.47
CA LEU A 103 -0.91 -22.62 -8.53
C LEU A 103 -0.18 -21.51 -7.78
N TYR A 104 -0.79 -20.34 -7.64
CA TYR A 104 -0.21 -19.27 -6.85
C TYR A 104 -1.22 -18.66 -5.88
N GLY A 105 -0.69 -18.11 -4.80
CA GLY A 105 -1.42 -17.29 -3.86
C GLY A 105 -0.62 -16.06 -3.49
N ARG A 106 -1.31 -14.94 -3.24
CA ARG A 106 -0.68 -13.74 -2.68
C ARG A 106 -1.60 -13.06 -1.67
N GLY A 107 -1.00 -12.40 -0.69
CA GLY A 107 -1.69 -11.57 0.29
C GLY A 107 -0.96 -10.26 0.49
N SER A 108 -1.71 -9.18 0.64
CA SER A 108 -1.18 -7.82 0.74
C SER A 108 -1.75 -7.11 1.98
N TYR A 109 -0.88 -6.38 2.68
CA TYR A 109 -1.21 -5.58 3.85
C TYR A 109 -0.72 -4.14 3.67
N LEU A 110 -1.50 -3.18 4.14
CA LEU A 110 -1.26 -1.75 3.95
C LEU A 110 -1.25 -1.02 5.30
N TRP A 111 -0.24 -0.17 5.51
CA TRP A 111 -0.19 0.80 6.61
C TRP A 111 -0.15 2.22 6.05
N ASN A 112 -1.11 3.04 6.45
CA ASN A 112 -1.18 4.44 6.06
C ASN A 112 -1.10 5.34 7.29
N ASN A 113 -0.25 6.35 7.23
CA ASN A 113 -0.12 7.39 8.22
C ASN A 113 -0.39 8.74 7.55
N THR A 114 -1.49 9.38 7.92
CA THR A 114 -1.92 10.67 7.35
C THR A 114 -1.77 11.76 8.39
N ARG A 115 -0.98 12.78 8.06
CA ARG A 115 -0.77 13.97 8.87
C ARG A 115 -1.34 15.16 8.12
N SER A 116 -2.36 15.82 8.66
CA SER A 116 -2.95 17.01 8.05
C SER A 116 -2.85 18.21 8.98
N SER A 117 -2.47 19.36 8.44
CA SER A 117 -2.37 20.63 9.15
C SER A 117 -3.23 21.70 8.47
N ASN A 118 -4.17 22.29 9.20
CA ASN A 118 -5.04 23.37 8.73
C ASN A 118 -5.03 24.54 9.72
N PHE A 119 -4.60 25.73 9.29
CA PHE A 119 -4.50 26.97 10.09
C PHE A 119 -3.62 26.88 11.36
N SER A 120 -3.98 26.01 12.30
CA SER A 120 -3.31 25.67 13.57
C SER A 120 -3.69 24.29 14.09
N ASP A 121 -4.65 23.60 13.46
CA ASP A 121 -5.12 22.28 13.84
C ASP A 121 -4.26 21.22 13.17
N LEU A 122 -3.61 20.40 13.98
CA LEU A 122 -2.85 19.23 13.56
C LEU A 122 -3.70 17.99 13.80
N SER A 123 -4.01 17.27 12.73
CA SER A 123 -4.67 15.97 12.79
C SER A 123 -3.69 14.89 12.34
N ASN A 124 -3.61 13.81 13.11
CA ASN A 124 -2.83 12.64 12.77
C ASN A 124 -3.76 11.42 12.82
N SER A 125 -3.83 10.68 11.73
CA SER A 125 -4.61 9.44 11.65
C SER A 125 -3.75 8.32 11.11
N ASN A 126 -3.67 7.23 11.85
CA ASN A 126 -2.99 6.01 11.45
C ASN A 126 -4.05 4.93 11.17
N SER A 127 -3.99 4.31 10.00
CA SER A 127 -4.87 3.22 9.61
C SER A 127 -4.05 2.03 9.14
N GLN A 128 -4.42 0.85 9.60
CA GLN A 128 -3.83 -0.41 9.17
C GLN A 128 -4.94 -1.26 8.57
N GLN A 129 -4.75 -1.76 7.35
CA GLN A 129 -5.74 -2.60 6.71
C GLN A 129 -5.10 -3.78 5.98
N PHE A 130 -5.80 -4.90 6.02
CA PHE A 130 -5.59 -5.94 5.03
C PHE A 130 -6.09 -5.43 3.67
N SER A 131 -5.24 -5.50 2.65
CA SER A 131 -5.55 -4.98 1.32
C SER A 131 -6.32 -6.01 0.51
N ASP A 132 -5.71 -7.17 0.27
CA ASP A 132 -6.24 -8.19 -0.61
C ASP A 132 -5.59 -9.56 -0.40
N ALA A 133 -6.33 -10.61 -0.74
CA ALA A 133 -5.80 -11.96 -0.93
C ALA A 133 -6.29 -12.50 -2.27
N TRP A 134 -5.38 -13.14 -3.01
CA TRP A 134 -5.67 -13.77 -4.28
C TRP A 134 -5.16 -15.20 -4.28
N LEU A 135 -5.94 -16.08 -4.90
CA LEU A 135 -5.53 -17.41 -5.28
C LEU A 135 -5.78 -17.54 -6.78
N GLY A 136 -4.80 -18.05 -7.52
CA GLY A 136 -4.86 -18.14 -8.97
C GLY A 136 -4.15 -19.37 -9.48
N LEU A 137 -4.47 -19.75 -10.71
CA LEU A 137 -3.87 -20.87 -11.41
C LEU A 137 -3.43 -20.40 -12.80
N ASN A 138 -2.18 -20.68 -13.14
CA ASN A 138 -1.60 -20.40 -14.44
C ASN A 138 -1.45 -21.71 -15.21
N TYR A 139 -1.87 -21.72 -16.48
CA TYR A 139 -1.70 -22.85 -17.39
C TYR A 139 -1.11 -22.38 -18.72
N ARG A 140 -0.02 -23.00 -19.17
CA ARG A 140 0.62 -22.73 -20.46
C ARG A 140 0.06 -23.68 -21.52
N PHE A 141 -0.64 -23.14 -22.51
CA PHE A 141 -1.27 -23.92 -23.59
C PHE A 141 -0.30 -24.32 -24.71
N LEU A 142 0.63 -23.44 -25.04
CA LEU A 142 1.61 -23.64 -26.09
C LEU A 142 2.97 -23.27 -25.53
N LYS A 143 3.94 -24.17 -25.72
CA LYS A 143 5.34 -23.85 -25.55
C LYS A 143 5.85 -23.41 -26.91
N ASP A 144 6.51 -22.26 -26.97
CA ASP A 144 7.14 -21.84 -28.22
C ASP A 144 8.24 -22.88 -28.52
N GLU A 145 8.11 -23.58 -29.64
CA GLU A 145 9.13 -24.48 -30.14
C GLU A 145 10.08 -23.65 -31.00
N ASN A 146 11.27 -23.36 -30.47
CA ASN A 146 12.40 -22.83 -31.23
C ASN A 146 13.52 -23.87 -31.30
#